data_AF-F5ADT8-F1
#
_entry.id   AF-F5ADT8-F1
#
_cell.length_a   1.000
_cell.length_b   1.000
_cell.length_c   1.000
_cell.angle_alpha   90.00
_cell.angle_beta   90.00
_cell.angle_gamma   90.00
#
_symmetry.space_group_name_H-M   'P 1'
#
loop_
_entity.id
_entity.type
_entity.pdbx_description
1 polymer ?
#
loop_
_entity_poly.entity_id
_entity_poly.type
_entity_poly.pdbx_seq_one_letter_code
_entity_poly.pdbx_strand_id
1 'polypeptide(L)'
;THPHPQAHSFTFQSSTVTYGGSNGAYYTSSTTRRADSDGLRFEEHKEADSTTGQAAHRISRGIHDKGHTLSRHLKSDGQVDTMQTLHNINEDEL
;
A
#
# COMPACT_ATOMS: atom_id res chain seq x y z
N THR A 1 -5.81 14.04 40.22
CA THR A 1 -5.95 14.03 38.76
C THR A 1 -5.49 12.66 38.29
N HIS A 2 -6.40 11.76 37.91
CA HIS A 2 -6.02 10.44 37.41
C HIS A 2 -5.67 10.54 35.91
N PRO A 3 -4.51 10.07 35.45
CA PRO A 3 -4.24 9.96 34.02
C PRO A 3 -5.19 8.89 33.47
N HIS A 4 -6.11 9.29 32.60
CA HIS A 4 -6.86 8.34 31.80
C HIS A 4 -5.87 7.68 30.84
N PRO A 5 -5.77 6.34 30.78
CA PRO A 5 -5.01 5.69 29.74
C PRO A 5 -5.68 6.04 28.40
N GLN A 6 -5.03 6.88 27.60
CA GLN A 6 -5.44 7.09 26.21
C GLN A 6 -5.17 5.77 25.49
N ALA A 7 -6.22 4.99 25.30
CA ALA A 7 -6.13 3.76 24.53
C ALA A 7 -5.82 4.14 23.08
N HIS A 8 -4.55 4.03 22.68
CA HIS A 8 -4.15 4.13 21.28
C HIS A 8 -4.73 2.91 20.54
N SER A 9 -5.91 3.07 19.97
CA SER A 9 -6.48 2.08 19.09
C SER A 9 -5.83 2.19 17.71
N PHE A 10 -5.53 1.04 17.12
CA PHE A 10 -5.12 0.93 15.72
C PHE A 10 -6.01 -0.11 15.05
N THR A 11 -6.27 0.11 13.77
CA THR A 11 -7.00 -0.82 12.92
C THR A 11 -6.06 -1.36 11.87
N PHE A 12 -6.07 -2.67 11.69
CA PHE A 12 -5.29 -3.36 10.68
C PHE A 12 -6.23 -4.25 9.88
N GLN A 13 -6.21 -4.11 8.56
CA GLN A 13 -6.95 -4.97 7.65
C GLN A 13 -6.01 -5.43 6.55
N SER A 14 -6.04 -6.72 6.24
CA SER A 14 -5.30 -7.29 5.13
C SER A 14 -6.18 -8.26 4.37
N SER A 15 -6.15 -8.19 3.04
CA SER A 15 -6.78 -9.16 2.16
C SER A 15 -5.80 -9.59 1.08
N THR A 16 -5.86 -10.87 0.72
CA THR A 16 -5.06 -11.45 -0.35
C THR A 16 -5.96 -12.36 -1.17
N VAL A 17 -5.86 -12.25 -2.50
CA VAL A 17 -6.49 -13.14 -3.46
C VAL A 17 -5.39 -13.75 -4.31
N THR A 18 -5.42 -15.06 -4.46
CA THR A 18 -4.48 -15.81 -5.28
C THR A 18 -5.26 -16.70 -6.23
N TYR A 19 -5.00 -16.59 -7.52
CA TYR A 19 -5.53 -17.50 -8.54
C TYR A 19 -4.41 -18.39 -9.05
N GLY A 20 -4.74 -19.67 -9.23
CA GLY A 20 -3.79 -20.69 -9.64
C GLY A 20 -4.46 -21.87 -10.33
N GLY A 21 -3.63 -22.73 -10.90
CA GLY A 21 -4.03 -23.99 -11.49
C GLY A 21 -3.07 -25.13 -11.09
N SER A 22 -3.11 -26.22 -11.84
CA SER A 22 -2.23 -27.38 -11.62
C SER A 22 -0.73 -27.04 -11.61
N ASN A 23 -0.35 -25.96 -12.29
CA ASN A 23 1.04 -25.50 -12.43
C ASN A 23 1.42 -24.40 -11.42
N GLY A 24 0.58 -24.16 -10.41
CA GLY A 24 0.82 -23.16 -9.36
C GLY A 24 0.00 -21.89 -9.52
N ALA A 25 0.26 -20.94 -8.63
CA ALA A 25 -0.35 -19.62 -8.64
C ALA A 25 0.18 -18.81 -9.82
N TYR A 26 -0.72 -18.22 -10.60
CA TYR A 26 -0.36 -17.35 -11.72
C TYR A 26 -0.71 -15.88 -11.47
N TYR A 27 -1.61 -15.61 -10.52
CA TYR A 27 -1.97 -14.25 -10.15
C TYR A 27 -2.08 -14.14 -8.63
N THR A 28 -1.55 -13.06 -8.07
CA THR A 28 -1.76 -12.69 -6.66
C THR A 28 -2.01 -11.19 -6.56
N SER A 29 -3.01 -10.80 -5.77
CA SER A 29 -3.28 -9.41 -5.42
C SER A 29 -3.50 -9.32 -3.91
N SER A 30 -2.92 -8.31 -3.26
CA SER A 30 -3.05 -8.10 -1.83
C SER A 30 -3.19 -6.62 -1.50
N THR A 31 -3.98 -6.33 -0.49
CA THR A 31 -4.18 -4.97 0.04
C THR A 31 -4.08 -5.00 1.54
N THR A 32 -3.21 -4.17 2.09
CA THR A 32 -3.05 -3.96 3.54
C THR A 32 -3.40 -2.51 3.87
N ARG A 33 -4.24 -2.32 4.87
CA ARG A 33 -4.64 -1.01 5.40
C ARG A 33 -4.33 -0.94 6.88
N ARG A 34 -3.79 0.19 7.32
CA ARG A 34 -3.58 0.52 8.72
C ARG A 34 -4.11 1.92 8.98
N ALA A 35 -4.85 2.09 10.06
CA ALA A 35 -5.21 3.42 10.54
C ALA A 35 -5.04 3.48 12.06
N ASP A 36 -4.34 4.51 12.50
CA ASP A 36 -4.07 4.78 13.90
C ASP A 36 -4.99 5.87 14.43
N SER A 37 -5.18 5.89 15.75
CA SER A 37 -5.99 6.89 16.46
C SER A 37 -5.51 8.33 16.25
N ASP A 38 -4.22 8.53 15.94
CA ASP A 38 -3.61 9.84 15.71
C ASP A 38 -3.84 10.39 14.27
N GLY A 39 -4.70 9.74 13.49
CA GLY A 39 -5.05 10.17 12.13
C GLY A 39 -4.07 9.72 11.05
N LEU A 40 -3.02 8.96 11.40
CA LEU A 40 -2.15 8.29 10.45
C LEU A 40 -2.92 7.18 9.73
N ARG A 41 -2.85 7.18 8.39
CA ARG A 41 -3.40 6.16 7.51
C ARG A 41 -2.32 5.63 6.59
N PHE A 42 -2.29 4.32 6.41
CA PHE A 42 -1.38 3.63 5.51
C PHE A 42 -2.17 2.62 4.69
N GLU A 43 -1.89 2.57 3.39
CA GLU A 43 -2.41 1.57 2.46
C GLU A 43 -1.27 1.05 1.59
N GLU A 44 -1.08 -0.26 1.55
CA GLU A 44 -0.19 -0.93 0.62
C GLU A 44 -1.01 -1.87 -0.27
N HIS A 45 -0.78 -1.82 -1.57
CA HIS A 45 -1.37 -2.71 -2.55
C HIS A 45 -0.27 -3.36 -3.39
N LYS A 46 -0.32 -4.68 -3.54
CA LYS A 46 0.64 -5.46 -4.34
C LYS A 46 -0.11 -6.39 -5.27
N GLU A 47 0.32 -6.43 -6.52
CA GLU A 47 -0.22 -7.30 -7.56
C GLU A 47 0.92 -7.91 -8.37
N ALA A 48 0.80 -9.18 -8.71
CA ALA A 48 1.73 -9.89 -9.58
C ALA A 48 0.97 -10.89 -10.45
N ASP A 49 1.24 -10.83 -11.75
CA ASP A 49 0.71 -11.73 -12.77
C ASP A 49 1.88 -12.39 -13.50
N SER A 50 2.12 -13.66 -13.22
CA SER A 50 3.21 -14.42 -13.86
C SER A 50 2.86 -14.87 -15.28
N THR A 51 1.59 -14.79 -15.70
CA THR A 51 1.21 -15.09 -17.10
C THR A 51 1.68 -14.00 -18.05
N THR A 52 1.61 -12.75 -17.60
CA THR A 52 2.02 -11.57 -18.37
C THR A 52 3.41 -11.06 -17.98
N GLY A 53 3.94 -11.49 -16.84
CA GLY A 53 5.18 -10.97 -16.26
C GLY A 53 5.03 -9.57 -15.64
N GLN A 54 3.80 -9.12 -15.42
CA GLN A 54 3.50 -7.79 -14.89
C GLN A 54 3.40 -7.80 -13.37
N ALA A 55 3.73 -6.67 -12.76
CA ALA A 55 3.55 -6.48 -11.33
C ALA A 55 3.29 -5.02 -10.99
N ALA A 56 2.45 -4.76 -10.00
CA ALA A 56 2.18 -3.42 -9.49
C ALA A 56 2.38 -3.38 -7.97
N HIS A 57 3.00 -2.30 -7.48
CA HIS A 57 3.14 -2.03 -6.06
C HIS A 57 2.81 -0.58 -5.80
N ARG A 58 1.83 -0.32 -4.94
CA ARG A 58 1.43 1.01 -4.52
C ARG A 58 1.46 1.11 -3.01
N ILE A 59 2.06 2.18 -2.52
CA ILE A 59 2.12 2.52 -1.10
C ILE A 59 1.56 3.93 -0.95
N SER A 60 0.57 4.10 -0.08
CA SER A 60 -0.01 5.40 0.25
C SER A 60 0.08 5.61 1.77
N ARG A 61 0.55 6.77 2.20
CA ARG A 61 0.62 7.18 3.60
C ARG A 61 0.05 8.58 3.73
N GLY A 62 -0.84 8.80 4.68
CA GLY A 62 -1.39 10.12 4.96
C GLY A 62 -1.58 10.37 6.44
N ILE A 63 -1.50 11.64 6.83
CA ILE A 63 -1.75 12.10 8.19
C ILE A 63 -2.42 13.48 8.10
N HIS A 64 -3.59 13.64 8.71
CA HIS A 64 -4.40 14.85 8.56
C HIS A 64 -4.63 15.23 7.08
N ASP A 65 -4.20 16.43 6.68
CA ASP A 65 -4.28 16.98 5.34
C ASP A 65 -3.02 16.71 4.50
N LYS A 66 -2.08 15.91 5.00
CA LYS A 66 -0.82 15.54 4.35
C LYS A 66 -0.88 14.13 3.79
N GLY A 67 -0.33 13.90 2.60
CA GLY A 67 -0.36 12.59 1.95
C GLY A 67 0.77 12.34 0.95
N HIS A 68 1.30 11.13 0.95
CA HIS A 68 2.29 10.62 0.01
C HIS A 68 1.77 9.33 -0.62
N THR A 69 1.81 9.22 -1.95
CA THR A 69 1.62 7.96 -2.66
C THR A 69 2.79 7.69 -3.58
N LEU A 70 3.34 6.49 -3.49
CA LEU A 70 4.35 5.95 -4.40
C LEU A 70 3.75 4.74 -5.12
N SER A 71 3.91 4.68 -6.42
CA SER A 71 3.51 3.53 -7.23
C SER A 71 4.64 3.11 -8.17
N ARG A 72 4.76 1.79 -8.34
CA ARG A 72 5.73 1.13 -9.21
C ARG A 72 4.98 0.09 -10.03
N HIS A 73 5.20 0.07 -11.34
CA HIS A 73 4.56 -0.86 -12.25
C HIS A 73 5.61 -1.48 -13.18
N LEU A 74 5.80 -2.78 -13.07
CA LEU A 74 6.58 -3.60 -13.99
C LEU A 74 5.67 -4.00 -15.16
N LYS A 75 6.07 -3.59 -16.36
CA LYS A 75 5.43 -3.94 -17.62
C LYS A 75 5.91 -5.31 -18.12
N SER A 76 5.15 -5.89 -19.04
CA SER A 76 5.48 -7.17 -19.66
C SER A 76 6.76 -7.15 -20.51
N ASP A 77 7.19 -5.98 -20.96
CA ASP A 77 8.47 -5.77 -21.66
C ASP A 77 9.68 -5.61 -20.71
N GLY A 78 9.46 -5.70 -19.39
CA GLY A 78 10.47 -5.55 -18.36
C GLY A 78 10.76 -4.11 -17.95
N GLN A 79 10.16 -3.10 -18.59
CA GLN A 79 10.31 -1.71 -18.17
C GLN A 79 9.56 -1.46 -16.87
N VAL A 80 10.11 -0.58 -16.03
CA VAL A 80 9.51 -0.20 -14.75
C VAL A 80 9.12 1.26 -14.79
N ASP A 81 7.83 1.52 -14.67
CA ASP A 81 7.31 2.85 -14.42
C ASP A 81 7.25 3.11 -12.91
N THR A 82 7.55 4.34 -12.53
CA THR A 82 7.38 4.82 -11.15
C THR A 82 6.68 6.17 -11.18
N MET A 83 5.71 6.35 -10.29
CA MET A 83 4.99 7.60 -10.14
C MET A 83 4.83 7.93 -8.67
N GLN A 84 5.10 9.18 -8.34
CA GLN A 84 4.99 9.73 -7.00
C GLN A 84 3.95 10.86 -6.99
N THR A 85 3.18 10.90 -5.93
CA THR A 85 2.17 11.94 -5.70
C THR A 85 2.30 12.44 -4.27
N LEU A 86 2.52 13.75 -4.14
CA LEU A 86 2.59 14.46 -2.88
C LEU A 86 1.33 15.33 -2.73
N HIS A 87 0.74 15.31 -1.55
CA HIS A 87 -0.40 16.13 -1.18
C HIS A 87 -0.05 16.91 0.07
N ASN A 88 0.06 18.22 -0.07
CA ASN A 88 0.37 19.14 1.03
C ASN A 88 1.64 18.79 1.82
N ILE A 89 2.59 18.13 1.15
CA ILE A 89 3.92 17.78 1.67
C ILE A 89 4.95 18.06 0.58
N ASN A 90 6.14 18.45 1.02
CA ASN A 90 7.28 18.63 0.13
C ASN A 90 8.19 17.38 0.14
N GLU A 91 9.07 17.26 -0.85
CA GLU A 91 10.00 16.13 -0.97
C GLU A 91 10.96 16.03 0.23
N ASP A 92 11.29 17.16 0.86
CA ASP A 92 12.12 17.26 2.07
C ASP A 92 11.41 16.78 3.35
N GLU A 93 10.09 16.56 3.30
CA GLU A 93 9.27 16.09 4.44
C GLU A 93 8.95 14.58 4.38
N LEU A 94 9.55 13.84 3.44
CA LEU A 94 9.27 12.42 3.16
C LEU A 94 9.89 11.43 4.15
#